data_AF-A0A8S2KAJ5-F1
#
_entry.id   AF-A0A8S2KAJ5-F1
#
_cell.length_a   1.000
_cell.length_b   1.000
_cell.length_c   1.000
_cell.angle_alpha   90.00
_cell.angle_beta   90.00
_cell.angle_gamma   90.00
#
_symmetry.space_group_name_H-M   'P 1'
#
loop_
_entity.id
_entity.type
_entity.pdbx_description
1 polymer ?
#
loop_
_entity_poly.entity_id
_entity_poly.type
_entity_poly.pdbx_seq_one_letter_code
_entity_poly.pdbx_strand_id
1 'polypeptide(L)'
;MGNISIGTPLQWFMVDFDTGSSDLWVRSSHCTSNCTGFRKYNSAASSTYVANGTQFTIVYGSGAFATGFLSIDTLTIDGIAVAHQAFGDCTDVYGMSSDAFDGILGLGYPGATSDGEKLVFYNMWSLSLIPQPIFSFYLNPDPTAASGGELIFGSVDSTKYTGAIVYIPVVIQMYWEFIMTSVQVESTIVTSSAYAVADTGTSLILGPTPSVAAINLALGGTYDSSSGMI
;
A
#
# COMPACT_ATOMS: atom_id res chain seq x y z
N MET A 1 -1.89 -0.45 7.72
CA MET A 1 -0.78 -1.24 8.34
C MET A 1 -1.23 -2.58 8.92
N GLY A 2 -0.36 -3.59 8.86
CA GLY A 2 -0.51 -4.87 9.59
C GLY A 2 0.76 -5.72 9.54
N ASN A 3 0.76 -6.84 10.27
CA ASN A 3 1.95 -7.70 10.39
C ASN A 3 2.05 -8.71 9.25
N ILE A 4 3.27 -8.86 8.73
CA ILE A 4 3.69 -9.95 7.85
C ILE A 4 4.96 -10.59 8.43
N SER A 5 5.34 -11.75 7.92
CA SER A 5 6.69 -12.29 8.17
C SER A 5 7.33 -12.82 6.91
N ILE A 6 8.65 -12.72 6.83
CA ILE A 6 9.44 -13.18 5.69
C ILE A 6 10.54 -14.14 6.20
N GLY A 7 10.69 -15.27 5.52
CA GLY A 7 11.73 -16.25 5.78
C GLY A 7 11.40 -17.34 6.80
N THR A 8 12.32 -18.30 6.92
CA THR A 8 12.21 -19.46 7.82
C THR A 8 13.49 -19.58 8.66
N PRO A 9 13.45 -19.41 10.00
CA PRO A 9 12.29 -19.03 10.81
C PRO A 9 11.74 -17.64 10.48
N LEU A 10 10.49 -17.40 10.89
CA LEU A 10 9.74 -16.18 10.58
C LEU A 10 10.43 -14.92 11.12
N GLN A 11 10.69 -13.94 10.25
CA GLN A 11 11.14 -12.60 10.62
C GLN A 11 9.96 -11.63 10.43
N TRP A 12 9.49 -10.98 11.49
CA TRP A 12 8.26 -10.18 11.47
C TRP A 12 8.49 -8.73 11.04
N PHE A 13 7.56 -8.18 10.28
CA PHE A 13 7.54 -6.79 9.82
C PHE A 13 6.14 -6.21 9.93
N MET A 14 6.05 -4.92 10.26
CA MET A 14 4.83 -4.13 10.16
C MET A 14 4.92 -3.48 8.80
N VAL A 15 3.94 -3.71 7.95
CA VAL A 15 3.91 -3.07 6.63
C VAL A 15 2.69 -2.22 6.50
N ASP A 16 2.79 -1.18 5.68
CA ASP A 16 1.61 -0.56 5.14
C ASP A 16 1.08 -1.34 3.93
N PHE A 17 -0.24 -1.53 3.87
CA PHE A 17 -0.88 -2.24 2.77
C PHE A 17 -1.43 -1.20 1.80
N ASP A 18 -0.77 -1.09 0.65
CA ASP A 18 -0.84 0.11 -0.18
C ASP A 18 -1.40 -0.25 -1.56
N THR A 19 -2.60 0.23 -1.91
CA THR A 19 -3.17 0.04 -3.24
C THR A 19 -2.67 1.06 -4.28
N GLY A 20 -1.94 2.10 -3.85
CA GLY A 20 -1.27 3.08 -4.71
C GLY A 20 0.07 2.60 -5.28
N SER A 21 0.71 1.61 -4.66
CA SER A 21 1.94 0.97 -5.15
C SER A 21 1.79 -0.54 -5.34
N SER A 22 2.74 -1.17 -6.05
CA SER A 22 2.64 -2.59 -6.43
C SER A 22 3.70 -3.47 -5.79
N ASP A 23 4.91 -2.96 -5.57
CA ASP A 23 6.02 -3.76 -5.07
C ASP A 23 5.90 -4.03 -3.55
N LEU A 24 6.40 -5.19 -3.10
CA LEU A 24 6.68 -5.45 -1.69
C LEU A 24 8.13 -5.09 -1.41
N TRP A 25 8.40 -4.35 -0.34
CA TRP A 25 9.76 -4.15 0.16
C TRP A 25 9.81 -4.03 1.68
N VAL A 26 10.95 -4.41 2.23
CA VAL A 26 11.30 -4.23 3.65
C VAL A 26 12.73 -3.75 3.78
N ARG A 27 13.07 -3.16 4.94
CA ARG A 27 14.43 -2.72 5.21
C ARG A 27 15.38 -3.90 5.37
N SER A 28 16.54 -3.81 4.75
CA SER A 28 17.60 -4.82 4.80
C SER A 28 18.40 -4.74 6.10
N SER A 29 18.94 -5.87 6.56
CA SER A 29 20.00 -5.93 7.57
C SER A 29 21.28 -5.22 7.11
N HIS A 30 21.47 -5.07 5.79
CA HIS A 30 22.55 -4.28 5.20
C HIS A 30 22.24 -2.77 5.14
N CYS A 31 21.04 -2.34 5.55
CA CYS A 31 20.69 -0.93 5.56
C CYS A 31 21.38 -0.18 6.71
N THR A 32 22.32 0.69 6.37
CA THR A 32 23.12 1.48 7.33
C THR A 32 22.68 2.95 7.42
N SER A 33 21.97 3.45 6.41
CA SER A 33 21.45 4.82 6.34
C SER A 33 19.94 4.82 6.56
N ASN A 34 19.40 5.73 7.39
CA ASN A 34 17.95 5.98 7.52
C ASN A 34 17.04 4.78 7.91
N CYS A 35 17.61 3.63 8.27
CA CYS A 35 16.86 2.44 8.71
C CYS A 35 17.00 2.15 10.22
N THR A 36 17.52 3.09 11.01
CA THR A 36 17.65 2.92 12.46
C THR A 36 16.26 2.94 13.11
N GLY A 37 16.02 2.03 14.06
CA GLY A 37 14.75 1.95 14.79
C GLY A 37 13.69 1.04 14.15
N PHE A 38 13.95 0.54 12.94
CA PHE A 38 13.06 -0.37 12.22
C PHE A 38 13.57 -1.82 12.26
N ARG A 39 12.65 -2.77 12.09
CA ARG A 39 13.00 -4.17 11.87
C ARG A 39 13.67 -4.33 10.51
N LYS A 40 14.61 -5.27 10.43
CA LYS A 40 15.45 -5.49 9.25
C LYS A 40 15.47 -6.95 8.87
N TYR A 41 15.31 -7.23 7.58
CA TYR A 41 15.39 -8.56 7.01
C TYR A 41 16.84 -9.05 6.94
N ASN A 42 17.07 -10.24 7.47
CA ASN A 42 18.36 -10.91 7.47
C ASN A 42 18.26 -12.21 6.65
N SER A 43 18.71 -12.16 5.41
CA SER A 43 18.71 -13.31 4.49
C SER A 43 19.55 -14.48 5.03
N ALA A 44 20.66 -14.23 5.71
CA ALA A 44 21.51 -15.25 6.31
C ALA A 44 20.81 -16.01 7.47
N ALA A 45 19.72 -15.48 8.01
CA ALA A 45 18.93 -16.14 9.03
C ALA A 45 17.76 -16.97 8.46
N SER A 46 17.53 -16.97 7.14
CA SER A 46 16.42 -17.69 6.51
C SER A 46 16.89 -18.90 5.71
N SER A 47 16.34 -20.07 6.01
CA SER A 47 16.60 -21.31 5.28
C SER A 47 15.83 -21.42 3.96
N THR A 48 14.84 -20.55 3.72
CA THR A 48 14.03 -20.52 2.49
C THR A 48 14.43 -19.39 1.54
N TYR A 49 15.41 -18.58 1.93
CA TYR A 49 15.95 -17.50 1.11
C TYR A 49 16.58 -18.03 -0.19
N VAL A 50 16.29 -17.33 -1.27
CA VAL A 50 16.92 -17.49 -2.59
C VAL A 50 17.42 -16.14 -3.05
N ALA A 51 18.70 -16.07 -3.40
CA ALA A 51 19.30 -14.85 -3.92
C ALA A 51 18.74 -14.50 -5.31
N ASN A 52 18.40 -13.23 -5.53
CA ASN A 52 18.09 -12.67 -6.85
C ASN A 52 19.13 -11.58 -7.20
N GLY A 53 19.24 -10.53 -6.39
CA GLY A 53 20.31 -9.52 -6.48
C GLY A 53 20.12 -8.46 -7.57
N THR A 54 19.05 -8.54 -8.37
CA THR A 54 18.66 -7.49 -9.32
C THR A 54 18.42 -6.18 -8.58
N GLN A 55 18.91 -5.06 -9.10
CA GLN A 55 18.74 -3.76 -8.46
C GLN A 55 17.27 -3.36 -8.42
N PHE A 56 16.84 -2.81 -7.29
CA PHE A 56 15.47 -2.38 -7.02
C PHE A 56 15.48 -0.92 -6.59
N THR A 57 14.58 -0.11 -7.14
CA THR A 57 14.34 1.26 -6.66
C THR A 57 12.90 1.63 -6.93
N ILE A 58 12.23 2.13 -5.89
CA ILE A 58 10.89 2.70 -5.98
C ILE A 58 10.93 4.15 -5.49
N VAL A 59 10.24 5.04 -6.19
CA VAL A 59 10.10 6.46 -5.84
C VAL A 59 8.63 6.80 -5.71
N TYR A 60 8.27 7.37 -4.57
CA TYR A 60 6.91 7.78 -4.24
C TYR A 60 6.64 9.21 -4.69
N GLY A 61 5.36 9.56 -4.88
CA GLY A 61 4.95 10.91 -5.30
C GLY A 61 5.39 12.03 -4.33
N SER A 62 5.64 11.69 -3.06
CA SER A 62 6.20 12.59 -2.05
C SER A 62 7.69 12.91 -2.25
N GLY A 63 8.38 12.19 -3.13
CA GLY A 63 9.84 12.20 -3.26
C GLY A 63 10.56 11.25 -2.29
N ALA A 64 9.83 10.55 -1.42
CA ALA A 64 10.36 9.43 -0.66
C ALA A 64 10.78 8.29 -1.59
N PHE A 65 11.75 7.48 -1.18
CA PHE A 65 12.21 6.34 -1.97
C PHE A 65 12.70 5.18 -1.10
N ALA A 66 12.70 3.99 -1.69
CA ALA A 66 13.38 2.81 -1.16
C ALA A 66 14.22 2.18 -2.27
N THR A 67 15.48 1.88 -1.97
CA THR A 67 16.43 1.31 -2.94
C THR A 67 17.25 0.18 -2.32
N GLY A 68 17.64 -0.78 -3.15
CA GLY A 68 18.39 -1.96 -2.75
C GLY A 68 18.39 -3.00 -3.86
N PHE A 69 18.11 -4.25 -3.52
CA PHE A 69 18.08 -5.34 -4.49
C PHE A 69 16.91 -6.28 -4.21
N LEU A 70 16.53 -7.07 -5.21
CA LEU A 70 15.51 -8.09 -5.07
C LEU A 70 16.06 -9.29 -4.30
N SER A 71 15.25 -9.77 -3.37
CA SER A 71 15.42 -11.04 -2.66
C SER A 71 14.18 -11.89 -2.89
N ILE A 72 14.33 -13.21 -2.84
CA ILE A 72 13.20 -14.14 -2.90
C ILE A 72 13.15 -14.93 -1.60
N ASP A 73 11.99 -15.01 -0.97
CA ASP A 73 11.78 -15.84 0.21
C ASP A 73 10.30 -16.22 0.37
N THR A 74 9.96 -16.96 1.43
CA THR A 74 8.59 -17.26 1.82
C THR A 74 8.02 -16.09 2.62
N LEU A 75 6.98 -15.47 2.08
CA LEU A 75 6.15 -14.48 2.78
C LEU A 75 5.01 -15.19 3.50
N THR A 76 4.69 -14.79 4.73
CA THR A 76 3.52 -15.27 5.46
C THR A 76 2.67 -14.10 5.94
N ILE A 77 1.37 -14.15 5.66
CA ILE A 77 0.37 -13.15 6.09
C ILE A 77 -0.79 -13.90 6.72
N ASP A 78 -1.05 -13.67 8.01
CA ASP A 78 -2.12 -14.35 8.76
C ASP A 78 -2.16 -15.88 8.55
N GLY A 79 -0.98 -16.52 8.59
CA GLY A 79 -0.83 -17.96 8.36
C GLY A 79 -0.87 -18.41 6.90
N ILE A 80 -1.20 -17.53 5.94
CA ILE A 80 -1.10 -17.80 4.50
C ILE A 80 0.35 -17.68 4.06
N ALA A 81 0.99 -18.81 3.74
CA ALA A 81 2.37 -18.86 3.26
C ALA A 81 2.44 -18.77 1.72
N VAL A 82 2.98 -17.67 1.22
CA VAL A 82 3.27 -17.39 -0.18
C VAL A 82 4.74 -17.72 -0.44
N ALA A 83 5.01 -18.91 -0.98
CA ALA A 83 6.36 -19.35 -1.32
C ALA A 83 6.92 -18.61 -2.55
N HIS A 84 8.25 -18.45 -2.59
CA HIS A 84 8.97 -17.80 -3.69
C HIS A 84 8.45 -16.39 -4.03
N GLN A 85 8.14 -15.58 -3.00
CA GLN A 85 7.78 -14.20 -3.19
C GLN A 85 9.04 -13.35 -3.35
N ALA A 86 9.15 -12.64 -4.48
CA ALA A 86 10.16 -11.61 -4.67
C ALA A 86 9.78 -10.32 -3.92
N PHE A 87 10.77 -9.61 -3.38
CA PHE A 87 10.58 -8.33 -2.70
C PHE A 87 11.87 -7.50 -2.70
N GLY A 88 11.73 -6.20 -2.51
CA GLY A 88 12.85 -5.28 -2.29
C GLY A 88 13.47 -5.48 -0.90
N ASP A 89 14.73 -5.89 -0.88
CA ASP A 89 15.62 -5.95 0.29
C ASP A 89 16.39 -4.62 0.35
N CYS A 90 15.76 -3.59 0.94
CA CYS A 90 16.18 -2.20 0.76
C CYS A 90 17.36 -1.80 1.66
N THR A 91 18.45 -1.35 1.06
CA THR A 91 19.67 -0.90 1.73
C THR A 91 19.70 0.61 2.04
N ASP A 92 18.77 1.38 1.47
CA ASP A 92 18.55 2.79 1.82
C ASP A 92 17.07 3.14 1.63
N VAL A 93 16.53 3.92 2.56
CA VAL A 93 15.12 4.37 2.57
C VAL A 93 15.08 5.82 3.01
N TYR A 94 14.53 6.70 2.19
CA TYR A 94 14.48 8.14 2.45
C TYR A 94 13.05 8.65 2.53
N GLY A 95 12.81 9.64 3.41
CA GLY A 95 11.50 10.29 3.56
C GLY A 95 10.48 9.49 4.37
N MET A 96 10.90 8.39 5.01
CA MET A 96 10.03 7.44 5.74
C MET A 96 10.60 7.08 7.13
N SER A 97 11.40 7.95 7.73
CA SER A 97 12.07 7.68 9.02
C SER A 97 11.16 7.88 10.23
N SER A 98 10.04 8.58 10.07
CA SER A 98 9.01 8.81 11.11
C SER A 98 7.82 7.86 11.02
N ASP A 99 7.80 6.98 10.03
CA ASP A 99 6.68 6.08 9.81
C ASP A 99 6.63 4.97 10.87
N ALA A 100 5.42 4.48 11.15
CA ALA A 100 5.20 3.41 12.10
C ALA A 100 5.37 1.99 11.49
N PHE A 101 5.80 1.91 10.22
CA PHE A 101 5.95 0.66 9.48
C PHE A 101 7.40 0.42 9.02
N ASP A 102 7.77 -0.85 8.95
CA ASP A 102 9.08 -1.35 8.55
C ASP A 102 9.26 -1.45 7.02
N GLY A 103 8.15 -1.50 6.28
CA GLY A 103 8.12 -1.58 4.82
C GLY A 103 6.71 -1.36 4.24
N ILE A 104 6.56 -1.57 2.94
CA ILE A 104 5.28 -1.44 2.23
C ILE A 104 5.00 -2.73 1.46
N LEU A 105 3.75 -3.17 1.49
CA LEU A 105 3.24 -4.25 0.66
C LEU A 105 2.25 -3.65 -0.34
N GLY A 106 2.69 -3.53 -1.58
CA GLY A 106 1.86 -3.07 -2.68
C GLY A 106 0.75 -4.05 -3.07
N LEU A 107 -0.43 -3.50 -3.32
CA LEU A 107 -1.65 -4.17 -3.76
C LEU A 107 -2.19 -3.57 -5.07
N GLY A 108 -1.38 -2.77 -5.76
CA GLY A 108 -1.64 -2.23 -7.09
C GLY A 108 -1.54 -3.28 -8.21
N TYR A 109 -1.55 -2.79 -9.45
CA TYR A 109 -1.48 -3.64 -10.64
C TYR A 109 -0.03 -3.89 -11.10
N PRO A 110 0.23 -4.99 -11.84
CA PRO A 110 1.56 -5.28 -12.40
C PRO A 110 2.11 -4.15 -13.30
N GLY A 111 1.25 -3.33 -13.91
CA GLY A 111 1.68 -2.18 -14.71
C GLY A 111 2.46 -1.11 -13.92
N ALA A 112 2.42 -1.15 -12.59
CA ALA A 112 3.12 -0.21 -11.70
C ALA A 112 4.28 -0.87 -10.91
N THR A 113 4.70 -2.09 -11.25
CA THR A 113 5.89 -2.71 -10.64
C THR A 113 7.18 -2.02 -11.07
N SER A 114 8.10 -1.84 -10.14
CA SER A 114 9.44 -1.31 -10.44
C SER A 114 10.39 -2.41 -10.93
N ASP A 115 10.07 -3.68 -10.67
CA ASP A 115 10.95 -4.84 -10.91
C ASP A 115 10.43 -5.85 -11.95
N GLY A 116 9.14 -5.80 -12.30
CA GLY A 116 8.48 -6.77 -13.19
C GLY A 116 8.25 -8.14 -12.54
N GLU A 117 8.50 -8.28 -11.24
CA GLU A 117 8.24 -9.50 -10.49
C GLU A 117 6.76 -9.69 -10.20
N LYS A 118 6.41 -10.92 -9.84
CA LYS A 118 5.02 -11.25 -9.56
C LYS A 118 4.59 -10.75 -8.18
N LEU A 119 3.51 -9.98 -8.18
CA LEU A 119 2.94 -9.37 -6.98
C LEU A 119 2.39 -10.38 -5.98
N VAL A 120 2.40 -10.01 -4.69
CA VAL A 120 1.93 -10.85 -3.58
C VAL A 120 0.52 -11.39 -3.83
N PHE A 121 -0.42 -10.50 -4.15
CA PHE A 121 -1.81 -10.90 -4.39
C PHE A 121 -1.97 -11.84 -5.59
N TYR A 122 -1.18 -11.63 -6.64
CA TYR A 122 -1.16 -12.49 -7.82
C TYR A 122 -0.56 -13.86 -7.51
N ASN A 123 0.47 -13.92 -6.65
CA ASN A 123 1.02 -15.17 -6.16
C ASN A 123 -0.01 -15.93 -5.30
N MET A 124 -0.68 -15.25 -4.35
CA MET A 124 -1.76 -15.84 -3.56
C MET A 124 -2.84 -16.50 -4.44
N TRP A 125 -3.31 -15.78 -5.45
CA TRP A 125 -4.32 -16.32 -6.37
C TRP A 125 -3.78 -17.50 -7.18
N SER A 126 -2.61 -17.35 -7.79
CA SER A 126 -2.04 -18.41 -8.65
C SER A 126 -1.68 -19.69 -7.91
N LEU A 127 -1.35 -19.58 -6.62
CA LEU A 127 -1.04 -20.71 -5.74
C LEU A 127 -2.31 -21.28 -5.09
N SER A 128 -3.50 -20.80 -5.46
CA SER A 128 -4.80 -21.20 -4.90
C SER A 128 -4.87 -21.06 -3.37
N LEU A 129 -4.20 -20.04 -2.83
CA LEU A 129 -4.16 -19.75 -1.39
C LEU A 129 -5.38 -18.96 -0.91
N ILE A 130 -6.11 -18.34 -1.83
CA ILE A 130 -7.31 -17.54 -1.57
C ILE A 130 -8.47 -18.06 -2.42
N PRO A 131 -9.71 -18.06 -1.89
CA PRO A 131 -10.85 -18.67 -2.58
C PRO A 131 -11.38 -17.83 -3.74
N GLN A 132 -11.10 -16.53 -3.76
CA GLN A 132 -11.52 -15.61 -4.82
C GLN A 132 -10.42 -14.58 -5.12
N PRO A 133 -10.31 -14.09 -6.36
CA PRO A 133 -9.34 -13.06 -6.74
C PRO A 133 -9.85 -11.65 -6.37
N ILE A 134 -10.24 -11.46 -5.10
CA ILE A 134 -10.60 -10.16 -4.53
C ILE A 134 -9.85 -9.94 -3.21
N PHE A 135 -9.71 -8.69 -2.79
CA PHE A 135 -9.40 -8.34 -1.40
C PHE A 135 -10.29 -7.17 -0.98
N SER A 136 -10.48 -6.98 0.31
CA SER A 136 -11.31 -5.90 0.85
C SER A 136 -10.70 -5.29 2.09
N PHE A 137 -10.97 -3.99 2.28
CA PHE A 137 -10.53 -3.22 3.43
C PHE A 137 -11.75 -2.71 4.21
N TYR A 138 -11.64 -2.77 5.53
CA TYR A 138 -12.40 -1.96 6.45
C TYR A 138 -11.42 -1.13 7.26
N LEU A 139 -11.56 0.19 7.24
CA LEU A 139 -10.79 1.10 8.09
C LEU A 139 -11.72 1.65 9.16
N ASN A 140 -11.35 1.48 10.42
CA ASN A 140 -12.18 1.88 11.55
C ASN A 140 -12.13 3.41 11.69
N PRO A 141 -13.27 4.13 11.60
CA PRO A 141 -13.28 5.57 11.75
C PRO A 141 -13.06 6.03 13.19
N ASP A 142 -13.20 5.15 14.19
CA ASP A 142 -12.95 5.48 15.59
C ASP A 142 -11.46 5.35 15.92
N PRO A 143 -10.75 6.48 16.15
CA PRO A 143 -9.31 6.47 16.44
C PRO A 143 -8.98 5.89 17.83
N THR A 144 -10.00 5.70 18.69
CA THR A 144 -9.85 5.13 20.03
C THR A 144 -10.11 3.62 20.09
N ALA A 145 -10.59 3.04 18.99
CA ALA A 145 -10.90 1.62 18.93
C ALA A 145 -9.62 0.77 19.02
N ALA A 146 -9.74 -0.37 19.71
CA ALA A 146 -8.64 -1.33 19.84
C ALA A 146 -8.23 -1.95 18.49
N SER A 147 -9.15 -2.03 17.53
CA SER A 147 -8.92 -2.52 16.17
C SER A 147 -9.03 -1.37 15.18
N GLY A 148 -7.91 -1.00 14.55
CA GLY A 148 -7.85 0.09 13.57
C GLY A 148 -8.46 -0.24 12.21
N GLY A 149 -8.62 -1.52 11.87
CA GLY A 149 -9.18 -1.94 10.60
C GLY A 149 -9.04 -3.43 10.36
N GLU A 150 -9.36 -3.86 9.15
CA GLU A 150 -9.31 -5.24 8.68
C GLU A 150 -8.97 -5.25 7.18
N LEU A 151 -8.09 -6.15 6.78
CA LEU A 151 -7.81 -6.50 5.39
C LEU A 151 -8.10 -7.99 5.22
N ILE A 152 -8.92 -8.32 4.24
CA ILE A 152 -9.26 -9.69 3.91
C ILE A 152 -8.82 -10.01 2.49
N PHE A 153 -8.08 -11.10 2.32
CA PHE A 153 -7.78 -11.67 1.01
C PHE A 153 -8.78 -12.78 0.68
N GLY A 154 -9.49 -12.64 -0.44
CA GLY A 154 -10.39 -13.64 -1.00
C GLY A 154 -11.84 -13.60 -0.53
N SER A 155 -12.24 -12.63 0.30
CA SER A 155 -13.64 -12.42 0.68
C SER A 155 -13.90 -10.99 1.14
N VAL A 156 -15.14 -10.73 1.55
CA VAL A 156 -15.62 -9.45 2.09
C VAL A 156 -16.42 -9.72 3.35
N ASP A 157 -16.15 -9.01 4.44
CA ASP A 157 -16.95 -9.11 5.65
C ASP A 157 -18.22 -8.25 5.54
N SER A 158 -19.36 -8.92 5.37
CA SER A 158 -20.69 -8.28 5.30
C SER A 158 -21.11 -7.54 6.57
N THR A 159 -20.45 -7.75 7.71
CA THR A 159 -20.73 -7.02 8.95
C THR A 159 -20.10 -5.63 8.99
N LYS A 160 -19.18 -5.33 8.06
CA LYS A 160 -18.43 -4.06 8.00
C LYS A 160 -19.04 -2.99 7.10
N TYR A 161 -20.11 -3.32 6.38
CA TYR A 161 -20.79 -2.38 5.50
C TYR A 161 -22.31 -2.59 5.50
N THR A 162 -23.03 -1.61 4.98
CA THR A 162 -24.49 -1.68 4.79
C THR A 162 -24.85 -1.43 3.35
N GLY A 163 -25.97 -1.99 2.88
CA GLY A 163 -26.41 -1.83 1.50
C GLY A 163 -25.65 -2.73 0.52
N ALA A 164 -25.71 -2.40 -0.77
CA ALA A 164 -25.06 -3.16 -1.83
C ALA A 164 -23.71 -2.54 -2.22
N ILE A 165 -22.74 -3.39 -2.57
CA ILE A 165 -21.47 -2.94 -3.14
C ILE A 165 -21.72 -2.48 -4.59
N VAL A 166 -21.27 -1.27 -4.90
CA VAL A 166 -21.30 -0.72 -6.26
C VAL A 166 -19.93 -0.97 -6.88
N TYR A 167 -19.91 -1.70 -8.00
CA TYR A 167 -18.69 -1.97 -8.75
C TYR A 167 -18.55 -0.97 -9.91
N ILE A 168 -17.37 -0.35 -9.99
CA ILE A 168 -17.00 0.55 -11.09
C ILE A 168 -15.80 -0.09 -11.81
N PRO A 169 -15.82 -0.20 -13.14
CA PRO A 169 -14.72 -0.80 -13.87
C PRO A 169 -13.44 0.04 -13.75
N VAL A 170 -12.32 -0.65 -13.62
CA VAL A 170 -10.99 -0.03 -13.68
C VAL A 170 -10.71 0.48 -15.09
N VAL A 171 -10.17 1.69 -15.21
CA VAL A 171 -9.84 2.34 -16.49
C VAL A 171 -8.56 1.77 -17.08
N ILE A 172 -7.50 1.72 -16.27
CA ILE A 172 -6.18 1.23 -16.67
C ILE A 172 -5.61 0.33 -15.58
N GLN A 173 -5.12 -0.85 -15.95
CA GLN A 173 -4.49 -1.82 -15.03
C GLN A 173 -3.04 -1.40 -14.69
N MET A 174 -2.90 -0.15 -14.24
CA MET A 174 -1.70 0.41 -13.63
C MET A 174 -2.01 0.81 -12.19
N TYR A 175 -3.18 1.40 -11.96
CA TYR A 175 -3.70 1.81 -10.64
C TYR A 175 -5.12 1.27 -10.45
N TRP A 176 -5.62 1.31 -9.22
CA TRP A 176 -7.07 1.15 -8.94
C TRP A 176 -7.84 2.42 -9.34
N GLU A 177 -7.70 2.80 -10.62
CA GLU A 177 -8.24 4.02 -11.21
C GLU A 177 -9.64 3.78 -11.81
N PHE A 178 -10.58 4.66 -11.48
CA PHE A 178 -11.95 4.63 -11.98
C PHE A 178 -12.43 6.05 -12.33
N ILE A 179 -13.50 6.13 -13.12
CA ILE A 179 -14.10 7.42 -13.51
C ILE A 179 -15.17 7.81 -12.49
N MET A 180 -14.99 8.99 -11.90
CA MET A 180 -16.01 9.68 -11.11
C MET A 180 -16.77 10.67 -11.99
N THR A 181 -18.10 10.72 -11.87
CA THR A 181 -18.95 11.60 -12.69
C THR A 181 -18.88 13.07 -12.26
N SER A 182 -18.82 13.33 -10.96
CA SER A 182 -18.71 14.68 -10.41
C SER A 182 -18.30 14.65 -8.94
N VAL A 183 -17.65 15.73 -8.52
CA VAL A 183 -17.45 16.07 -7.09
C VAL A 183 -18.31 17.30 -6.81
N GLN A 184 -19.06 17.26 -5.72
CA GLN A 184 -19.91 18.38 -5.30
C GLN A 184 -19.78 18.66 -3.81
N VAL A 185 -19.87 19.94 -3.45
CA VAL A 185 -20.04 20.40 -2.07
C VAL A 185 -21.45 20.93 -1.95
N GLU A 186 -22.26 20.28 -1.10
CA GLU A 186 -23.71 20.49 -1.03
C GLU A 186 -24.36 20.38 -2.43
N SER A 187 -24.89 21.48 -2.98
CA SER A 187 -25.48 21.55 -4.32
C SER A 187 -24.53 22.06 -5.40
N THR A 188 -23.28 22.41 -5.07
CA THR A 188 -22.33 23.04 -5.99
C THR A 188 -21.37 22.00 -6.55
N ILE A 189 -21.39 21.80 -7.87
CA ILE A 189 -20.40 20.95 -8.56
C ILE A 189 -19.06 21.69 -8.63
N VAL A 190 -18.02 21.10 -8.04
CA VAL A 190 -16.64 21.63 -8.00
C VAL A 190 -15.72 20.95 -9.01
N THR A 191 -16.10 19.75 -9.47
CA THR A 191 -15.42 19.00 -10.52
C THR A 191 -16.44 18.24 -11.33
N SER A 192 -16.40 18.38 -12.66
CA SER A 192 -17.15 17.54 -13.59
C SER A 192 -16.22 16.50 -14.20
N SER A 193 -16.54 15.21 -14.07
CA SER A 193 -15.82 14.07 -14.62
C SER A 193 -14.32 14.04 -14.29
N ALA A 194 -13.89 13.13 -13.40
CA ALA A 194 -12.49 12.99 -13.02
C ALA A 194 -12.07 11.52 -12.96
N TYR A 195 -10.79 11.27 -13.20
CA TYR A 195 -10.16 10.02 -12.78
C TYR A 195 -9.90 10.10 -11.29
N ALA A 196 -10.15 9.00 -10.59
CA ALA A 196 -9.87 8.85 -9.17
C ALA A 196 -9.21 7.50 -8.93
N VAL A 197 -8.31 7.46 -7.94
CA VAL A 197 -7.60 6.25 -7.53
C VAL A 197 -8.02 5.92 -6.11
N ALA A 198 -8.38 4.66 -5.86
CA ALA A 198 -8.53 4.14 -4.51
C ALA A 198 -7.14 3.75 -3.97
N ASP A 199 -6.60 4.59 -3.07
CA ASP A 199 -5.26 4.45 -2.51
C ASP A 199 -5.33 4.33 -0.98
N THR A 200 -5.09 3.12 -0.45
CA THR A 200 -5.04 2.86 1.00
C THR A 200 -3.74 3.32 1.67
N GLY A 201 -2.69 3.60 0.90
CA GLY A 201 -1.42 4.13 1.41
C GLY A 201 -1.44 5.65 1.63
N THR A 202 -2.40 6.35 1.03
CA THR A 202 -2.56 7.81 1.20
C THR A 202 -3.65 8.14 2.22
N SER A 203 -3.31 8.97 3.23
CA SER A 203 -4.26 9.37 4.28
C SER A 203 -5.19 10.54 3.93
N LEU A 204 -4.80 11.40 2.98
CA LEU A 204 -5.57 12.59 2.58
C LEU A 204 -6.31 12.36 1.27
N ILE A 205 -7.45 13.03 1.09
CA ILE A 205 -8.06 13.13 -0.24
C ILE A 205 -7.28 14.16 -1.05
N LEU A 206 -6.63 13.70 -2.12
CA LEU A 206 -5.88 14.55 -3.04
C LEU A 206 -6.72 14.88 -4.27
N GLY A 207 -6.50 16.07 -4.84
CA GLY A 207 -7.18 16.48 -6.06
C GLY A 207 -6.51 17.67 -6.74
N PRO A 208 -6.95 18.01 -7.96
CA PRO A 208 -6.43 19.17 -8.67
C PRO A 208 -6.61 20.46 -7.85
N THR A 209 -5.58 21.30 -7.83
CA THR A 209 -5.59 22.56 -7.06
C THR A 209 -6.85 23.42 -7.27
N PRO A 210 -7.38 23.60 -8.51
CA PRO A 210 -8.61 24.36 -8.70
C PRO A 210 -9.83 23.74 -7.99
N SER A 211 -9.95 22.41 -8.02
CA SER A 211 -11.05 21.68 -7.38
C SER A 211 -10.94 21.72 -5.86
N VAL A 212 -9.73 21.51 -5.31
CA VAL A 212 -9.47 21.63 -3.87
C VAL A 212 -9.74 23.05 -3.36
N ALA A 213 -9.31 24.07 -4.12
CA ALA A 213 -9.60 25.47 -3.78
C ALA A 213 -11.10 25.77 -3.79
N ALA A 214 -11.85 25.23 -4.77
CA ALA A 214 -13.31 25.39 -4.82
C ALA A 214 -14.02 24.69 -3.65
N ILE A 215 -13.55 23.50 -3.24
CA ILE A 215 -14.05 22.79 -2.06
C ILE A 215 -13.81 23.63 -0.80
N ASN A 216 -12.59 24.11 -0.60
CA ASN A 216 -12.24 24.92 0.57
C ASN A 216 -13.02 26.23 0.63
N LEU A 217 -13.19 26.92 -0.50
CA LEU A 217 -14.01 28.11 -0.55
C LEU A 217 -15.47 27.82 -0.17
N ALA A 218 -16.03 26.70 -0.67
CA ALA A 218 -17.41 26.32 -0.36
C ALA A 218 -17.60 25.92 1.11
N LEU A 219 -16.58 25.34 1.75
CA LEU A 219 -16.60 24.92 3.16
C LEU A 219 -16.16 26.03 4.13
N GLY A 220 -15.64 27.16 3.64
CA GLY A 220 -15.05 28.20 4.47
C GLY A 220 -13.67 27.86 5.05
N GLY A 221 -12.94 26.93 4.41
CA GLY A 221 -11.58 26.55 4.76
C GLY A 221 -10.58 27.71 4.57
N THR A 222 -9.54 27.73 5.40
CA THR A 222 -8.52 28.78 5.41
C THR A 222 -7.14 28.17 5.49
N TYR A 223 -6.23 28.66 4.64
CA TYR A 223 -4.85 28.18 4.63
C TYR A 223 -4.19 28.27 6.01
N ASP A 224 -3.74 27.14 6.50
CA ASP A 224 -2.90 27.02 7.67
C ASP A 224 -1.44 26.88 7.23
N SER A 225 -0.68 27.96 7.43
CA SER A 225 0.74 28.00 7.08
C SER A 225 1.61 27.05 7.90
N SER A 226 1.12 26.54 9.03
CA SER A 226 1.86 25.61 9.89
C SER A 226 1.80 24.17 9.39
N SER A 227 0.65 23.77 8.83
CA SER A 227 0.45 22.44 8.26
C SER A 227 0.62 22.40 6.73
N GLY A 228 0.61 23.57 6.07
CA GLY A 228 0.61 23.66 4.60
C GLY A 228 -0.71 23.21 3.97
N MET A 229 -1.76 23.03 4.78
CA MET A 229 -3.10 22.63 4.35
C MET A 229 -4.04 23.85 4.28
N ILE A 230 -5.18 23.69 3.60
CA ILE A 230 -6.31 24.65 3.64
C ILE A 230 -7.49 23.93 4.30
#